data_AF-A0A4P8LAL5-F1
#
_entry.id   AF-A0A4P8LAL5-F1
#
_cell.length_a   1.000
_cell.length_b   1.000
_cell.length_c   1.000
_cell.angle_alpha   90.00
_cell.angle_beta   90.00
_cell.angle_gamma   90.00
#
_symmetry.space_group_name_H-M   'P 1'
#
loop_
_entity.id
_entity.type
_entity.pdbx_description
1 polymer ?
#
loop_
_entity_poly.entity_id
_entity_poly.type
_entity_poly.pdbx_seq_one_letter_code
_entity_poly.pdbx_strand_id
1 'polypeptide(L)' 'ALSTELEVFVHREGKIHYQKYERGIPVADLKVIGDTDQTGTITRFKPDPEIFQETTVYDFDTLATRMRELAFLNRNI' A
#
# COMPACT_ATOMS: atom_id res chain seq x y z
N ALA A 1 11.35 3.77 -9.42
CA ALA A 1 10.61 3.99 -8.17
C ALA A 1 11.37 3.39 -6.99
N LEU A 2 10.85 3.47 -5.74
CA LEU A 2 11.55 3.08 -4.51
C LEU A 2 11.19 1.66 -3.99
N SER A 3 10.31 0.95 -4.68
CA SER A 3 9.82 -0.36 -4.26
C SER A 3 10.14 -1.41 -5.32
N THR A 4 10.56 -2.60 -4.89
CA THR A 4 10.72 -3.74 -5.81
C THR A 4 9.37 -4.16 -6.37
N GLU A 5 8.37 -4.24 -5.50
CA GLU A 5 6.99 -4.59 -5.83
C GLU A 5 6.02 -3.62 -5.14
N LEU A 6 4.97 -3.25 -5.86
CA LEU A 6 3.85 -2.47 -5.34
C LEU A 6 2.53 -3.03 -5.89
N GLU A 7 1.58 -3.28 -5.01
CA GLU A 7 0.23 -3.73 -5.34
C GLU A 7 -0.78 -2.68 -4.85
N VAL A 8 -1.72 -2.30 -5.72
CA VAL A 8 -2.82 -1.39 -5.37
C VAL A 8 -4.14 -2.09 -5.62
N PHE A 9 -5.02 -2.04 -4.62
CA PHE A 9 -6.41 -2.49 -4.68
C PHE A 9 -7.32 -1.31 -4.43
N VAL A 10 -8.18 -0.98 -5.38
CA VAL A 10 -9.17 0.11 -5.28
C VAL A 10 -10.56 -0.52 -5.22
N HIS A 11 -11.24 -0.34 -4.10
CA HIS A 11 -12.62 -0.77 -3.89
C HIS A 11 -13.53 0.41 -4.21
N ARG A 12 -14.22 0.36 -5.35
CA ARG A 12 -15.06 1.44 -5.86
C ARG A 12 -16.17 0.89 -6.76
N GLU A 13 -17.35 1.50 -6.70
CA GLU A 13 -18.49 1.15 -7.58
C GLU A 13 -18.89 -0.34 -7.53
N GLY A 14 -18.76 -0.94 -6.34
CA GLY A 14 -19.07 -2.35 -6.12
C GLY A 14 -18.01 -3.32 -6.63
N LYS A 15 -16.85 -2.82 -7.11
CA LYS A 15 -15.78 -3.61 -7.75
C LYS A 15 -14.45 -3.44 -7.03
N ILE A 16 -13.61 -4.46 -7.14
CA ILE A 16 -12.21 -4.43 -6.71
C ILE A 16 -11.33 -4.29 -7.96
N HIS A 17 -10.72 -3.13 -8.14
CA HIS A 17 -9.74 -2.88 -9.19
C HIS A 17 -8.34 -3.16 -8.66
N TYR A 18 -7.50 -3.84 -9.42
CA TYR A 18 -6.15 -4.22 -9.03
C TYR A 18 -5.12 -3.85 -10.07
N GLN A 19 -3.98 -3.33 -9.62
CA GLN A 19 -2.81 -3.11 -10.45
C GLN A 19 -1.52 -3.42 -9.67
N LYS A 20 -0.56 -4.06 -10.36
CA LYS A 20 0.76 -4.39 -9.84
C LYS A 20 1.84 -3.62 -10.59
N TYR A 21 2.87 -3.20 -9.86
CA TYR A 21 4.04 -2.51 -10.39
C TYR A 21 5.31 -3.19 -9.91
N GLU A 22 6.32 -3.23 -10.77
CA GLU A 22 7.67 -3.68 -10.46
C GLU A 22 8.63 -2.52 -10.72
N ARG A 23 9.35 -2.08 -9.68
CA ARG A 23 10.24 -0.90 -9.72
C ARG A 23 9.57 0.38 -10.27
N GLY A 24 8.24 0.45 -10.19
CA GLY A 24 7.41 1.56 -10.66
C GLY A 24 6.82 1.39 -12.05
N ILE A 25 7.12 0.28 -12.73
CA ILE A 25 6.59 -0.03 -14.06
C ILE A 25 5.35 -0.91 -13.90
N PRO A 26 4.19 -0.56 -14.47
CA PRO A 26 3.01 -1.42 -14.46
C PRO A 26 3.32 -2.78 -15.09
N VAL A 27 3.02 -3.87 -14.38
CA VAL A 27 3.24 -5.25 -14.88
C VAL A 27 2.10 -5.68 -15.80
N ALA A 28 0.91 -5.11 -15.60
CA ALA A 28 -0.26 -5.34 -16.43
C ALA A 28 -1.19 -4.12 -16.36
N ASP A 29 -2.16 -4.10 -17.28
CA ASP A 29 -3.28 -3.16 -17.23
C ASP A 29 -4.14 -3.36 -15.98
N LEU A 30 -4.84 -2.30 -15.59
CA LEU A 30 -5.79 -2.32 -14.49
C LEU A 30 -6.86 -3.39 -14.74
N LYS A 31 -7.04 -4.30 -13.79
CA LYS A 31 -8.03 -5.39 -13.89
C LYS A 31 -9.06 -5.33 -12.77
N VAL A 32 -10.30 -5.69 -13.06
CA VAL A 32 -11.32 -5.95 -12.05
C VAL A 32 -11.16 -7.39 -11.58
N ILE A 33 -10.94 -7.60 -10.28
CA ILE A 33 -10.63 -8.92 -9.69
C ILE A 33 -11.76 -9.48 -8.81
N GLY A 34 -12.84 -8.72 -8.61
CA GLY A 34 -13.97 -9.17 -7.81
C GLY A 34 -14.99 -8.06 -7.55
N ASP A 35 -16.05 -8.43 -6.84
CA ASP A 35 -17.08 -7.55 -6.32
C ASP A 35 -16.83 -7.25 -4.83
N THR A 36 -17.33 -6.12 -4.35
CA THR A 36 -17.19 -5.69 -2.94
C THR A 36 -18.32 -4.75 -2.53
N ASP A 37 -18.72 -4.79 -1.28
CA ASP A 37 -19.63 -3.83 -0.64
C ASP A 37 -18.89 -2.70 0.09
N GLN A 38 -17.56 -2.70 0.05
CA GLN A 38 -16.71 -1.73 0.73
C GLN A 38 -16.16 -0.68 -0.23
N THR A 39 -15.68 0.43 0.32
CA THR A 39 -14.94 1.47 -0.41
C THR A 39 -13.61 1.74 0.27
N GLY A 40 -12.57 1.97 -0.52
CA GLY A 40 -11.25 2.31 0.01
C GLY A 40 -10.12 1.83 -0.88
N THR A 41 -8.90 2.17 -0.48
CA THR A 41 -7.68 1.83 -1.22
C THR A 41 -6.73 1.09 -0.32
N ILE A 42 -6.23 -0.04 -0.79
CA ILE A 42 -5.15 -0.79 -0.14
C ILE A 42 -3.91 -0.66 -1.01
N THR A 43 -2.83 -0.16 -0.42
CA THR A 43 -1.52 -0.13 -1.06
C THR A 43 -0.58 -1.01 -0.27
N ARG A 44 0.03 -1.99 -0.93
CA ARG A 44 1.08 -2.84 -0.37
C ARG A 44 2.36 -2.63 -1.16
N PHE A 45 3.47 -2.44 -0.48
CA PHE A 45 4.76 -2.24 -1.16
C PHE A 45 5.88 -2.95 -0.41
N LYS A 46 6.92 -3.32 -1.15
CA LYS A 46 8.17 -3.85 -0.61
C LYS A 46 9.31 -2.91 -0.96
N PRO A 47 10.12 -2.44 0.01
CA PRO A 47 11.22 -1.52 -0.26
C PRO A 47 12.26 -2.20 -1.16
N ASP A 48 12.90 -1.41 -2.02
CA ASP A 48 13.93 -1.91 -2.94
C ASP A 48 15.29 -2.02 -2.24
N PRO A 49 15.88 -3.22 -2.09
CA PRO A 49 17.15 -3.40 -1.38
C PRO A 49 18.35 -2.80 -2.12
N GLU A 50 18.24 -2.51 -3.42
CA GLU A 50 19.29 -1.78 -4.14
C GLU A 50 19.33 -0.29 -3.75
N ILE A 51 18.19 0.24 -3.28
CA ILE A 51 18.04 1.63 -2.88
C ILE A 51 18.20 1.77 -1.35
N PHE A 52 17.54 0.91 -0.57
CA PHE A 52 17.59 0.90 0.89
C PHE A 52 18.64 -0.09 1.38
N GLN A 53 19.88 0.37 1.54
CA GLN A 53 21.04 -0.47 1.88
C GLN A 53 21.17 -0.77 3.37
N GLU A 54 20.67 0.11 4.25
CA GLU A 54 20.78 -0.07 5.70
C GLU A 54 19.82 -1.12 6.25
N THR A 55 18.54 -1.03 5.87
CA THR A 55 17.52 -2.00 6.26
C THR A 55 16.33 -1.98 5.30
N THR A 56 15.70 -3.14 5.14
CA THR A 56 14.40 -3.30 4.47
C THR A 56 13.34 -3.86 5.42
N VAL A 57 13.69 -4.02 6.70
CA VAL A 57 12.81 -4.54 7.75
C VAL A 57 12.16 -3.37 8.47
N TYR A 58 10.83 -3.43 8.58
CA TYR A 58 10.05 -2.41 9.27
C TYR A 58 10.16 -2.58 10.79
N ASP A 59 10.39 -1.48 11.49
CA ASP A 59 10.37 -1.42 12.95
C ASP A 59 8.95 -1.18 13.47
N PHE A 60 8.45 -2.10 14.29
CA PHE A 60 7.08 -2.04 14.80
C PHE A 60 6.85 -0.85 15.72
N ASP A 61 7.78 -0.55 16.62
CA ASP A 61 7.62 0.49 17.63
C ASP A 61 7.56 1.89 17.00
N THR A 62 8.35 2.10 15.95
CA THR A 62 8.33 3.31 15.12
C THR A 62 6.98 3.48 14.45
N LEU A 63 6.45 2.43 13.80
CA LEU A 63 5.14 2.47 13.15
C LEU A 63 4.02 2.72 14.16
N ALA A 64 4.03 1.98 15.28
CA ALA A 64 3.02 2.09 16.32
C ALA A 64 2.99 3.50 16.94
N THR A 65 4.16 4.10 17.16
CA THR A 65 4.27 5.47 17.68
C THR A 65 3.63 6.47 16.72
N ARG A 66 3.94 6.38 15.42
CA ARG A 66 3.35 7.27 14.41
C ARG A 66 1.84 7.10 14.28
N MET A 67 1.34 5.86 14.34
CA MET A 67 -0.09 5.58 14.29
C MET A 67 -0.83 6.16 15.50
N ARG A 68 -0.24 6.06 16.71
CA ARG A 68 -0.82 6.66 17.92
C ARG A 68 -0.92 8.19 17.81
N GLU A 69 0.15 8.85 17.34
CA GLU A 69 0.14 10.31 17.10
C GLU A 69 -0.99 10.72 16.15
N LEU A 70 -1.16 9.99 15.05
CA LEU A 70 -2.22 10.26 14.08
C LEU A 70 -3.62 10.08 14.69
N ALA A 71 -3.82 9.05 15.51
CA ALA A 71 -5.09 8.82 16.20
C ALA A 71 -5.41 9.96 17.20
N PHE A 72 -4.39 10.49 17.91
CA PHE A 72 -4.60 11.64 18.80
C PHE A 72 -4.98 12.92 18.06
N LEU A 73 -4.37 13.17 16.89
CA LEU A 73 -4.62 14.38 16.10
C LEU A 73 -5.95 14.33 15.35
N ASN A 74 -6.45 13.13 15.03
CA ASN A 74 -7.68 12.93 14.27
C ASN A 74 -8.77 12.35 15.18
N ARG A 75 -9.41 13.22 15.95
CA ARG A 75 -10.51 12.84 16.85
C ARG A 75 -11.65 12.23 16.01
N ASN A 76 -11.98 10.96 16.27
CA ASN A 76 -12.96 10.12 15.57
C ASN A 76 -12.45 9.28 14.37
N ILE A 77 -11.12 9.12 14.22
CA ILE A 77 -10.54 7.99 13.47
C ILE A 77 -10.31 6.82 14.42
#